data_AF-A0A067MEB7-F1
#
_entry.id   AF-A0A067MEB7-F1
#
_cell.length_a   1.000
_cell.length_b   1.000
_cell.length_c   1.000
_cell.angle_alpha   90.00
_cell.angle_beta   90.00
_cell.angle_gamma   90.00
#
_symmetry.space_group_name_H-M   'P 1'
#
loop_
_entity.id
_entity.type
_entity.pdbx_description
1 polymer ?
#
loop_
_entity_poly.entity_id
_entity_poly.type
_entity_poly.pdbx_seq_one_letter_code
_entity_poly.pdbx_strand_id
1 'polypeptide(L)'
;MRLAQFPGAARNLAVVLLTVSALPVGSVELKQLTGEDFKSSTSKGMWLVEYFSPFCGHCKQFEPTWEKLVEDKAKFAESFGFKMAQVNCITQGDLCTENSIDRYPSIRLYKDGEQVEQYNGDRDYERLAEFIDMKSRTYALESTAPETPAPARETYPNPMGEVLVLDSSSFARVIESGSVFVKFFAPWCGHCKRLAPTWKQLAENMKNIANIAEVNCDDNRSLCLQQGVEGYPTLLFYHGGQKSEYNGGRALEAMERFVTKGVSIHLEVIDNEQFPNILKKDTVFYMYLHSPSTSKEHISSVTEATRALLGHPTVYESRDPELFKRFSLDPAKGPVIVAIKDHASEPFDIFALSDHPNQPMTSKWLVDNKLPTVQELDSDNFQSVMRAPSSPLVAPSIIDPADRIKAEEVLLAAAKAWKAKAPKDARPVVFVWMNVHTWADWLKRMYGITAADVPRVVLADHQALIYYDTDKSGASVGLEGASIMSVLEGIHSGAIASKHSENIFERTMRSLDHNLTNLGNSIVAHPFITLFTVVLSMMGIYRILKRCIDAEAAQYPEKDPNRLD
;
A
#
# COMPACT_ATOMS: atom_id res chain seq x y z
N MET A 1 25.57 -76.49 62.72
CA MET A 1 25.51 -76.72 64.19
C MET A 1 24.38 -75.84 64.74
N ARG A 2 23.32 -76.41 65.34
CA ARG A 2 22.16 -75.78 66.04
C ARG A 2 21.53 -74.49 65.42
N LEU A 3 20.35 -74.56 64.80
CA LEU A 3 19.00 -74.48 65.43
C LEU A 3 18.62 -73.10 66.02
N ALA A 4 17.64 -72.41 65.41
CA ALA A 4 16.42 -71.92 66.08
C ALA A 4 15.39 -71.27 65.11
N GLN A 5 14.12 -71.28 65.51
CA GLN A 5 12.92 -70.74 64.83
C GLN A 5 12.26 -69.67 65.76
N PHE A 6 11.20 -68.91 65.45
CA PHE A 6 10.23 -68.89 64.33
C PHE A 6 9.79 -67.40 64.05
N PRO A 7 8.59 -67.01 63.53
CA PRO A 7 8.37 -65.67 62.93
C PRO A 7 7.50 -64.70 63.77
N GLY A 8 7.39 -63.44 63.33
CA GLY A 8 6.43 -62.45 63.85
C GLY A 8 6.25 -61.27 62.90
N ALA A 9 5.02 -60.80 62.70
CA ALA A 9 4.65 -59.84 61.65
C ALA A 9 4.26 -58.44 62.18
N ALA A 10 4.32 -57.46 61.27
CA ALA A 10 3.55 -56.20 61.25
C ALA A 10 3.73 -55.17 62.38
N ARG A 11 4.39 -54.04 62.03
CA ARG A 11 3.74 -52.71 61.86
C ARG A 11 4.80 -51.62 61.63
N ASN A 12 4.99 -51.20 60.38
CA ASN A 12 5.71 -49.96 60.09
C ASN A 12 4.74 -48.78 60.20
N LEU A 13 4.86 -47.98 61.26
CA LEU A 13 4.33 -46.61 61.23
C LEU A 13 5.18 -45.79 60.25
N ALA A 14 4.57 -45.34 59.16
CA ALA A 14 5.16 -44.32 58.30
C ALA A 14 5.03 -42.96 59.02
N VAL A 15 6.10 -42.53 59.70
CA VAL A 15 6.22 -41.14 60.16
C VAL A 15 6.48 -40.27 58.93
N VAL A 16 5.44 -39.56 58.48
CA VAL A 16 5.58 -38.54 57.43
C VAL A 16 6.28 -37.33 58.05
N LEU A 17 7.61 -37.31 57.95
CA LEU A 17 8.40 -36.10 58.11
C LEU A 17 8.03 -35.15 56.97
N LEU A 18 7.20 -34.15 57.30
CA LEU A 18 7.04 -32.96 56.47
C LEU A 18 8.36 -32.19 56.48
N THR A 19 9.26 -32.56 55.57
CA THR A 19 10.37 -31.69 55.19
C THR A 19 9.78 -30.47 54.52
N VAL A 20 9.62 -29.39 55.29
CA VAL A 20 9.42 -28.05 54.74
C VAL A 20 10.69 -27.73 53.95
N SER A 21 10.64 -28.03 52.66
CA SER A 21 11.63 -27.58 51.70
C SER A 21 11.54 -26.07 51.66
N ALA A 22 12.39 -25.39 52.44
CA ALA A 22 12.66 -23.99 52.21
C ALA A 22 13.16 -23.87 50.77
N LEU A 23 12.29 -23.36 49.89
CA LEU A 23 12.68 -23.02 48.54
C LEU A 23 13.90 -22.11 48.63
N PRO A 24 14.95 -22.31 47.82
CA PRO A 24 16.03 -21.34 47.76
C PRO A 24 15.40 -20.00 47.37
N VAL A 25 15.57 -18.98 48.21
CA VAL A 25 15.27 -17.61 47.83
C VAL A 25 16.10 -17.35 46.58
N GLY A 26 15.43 -17.15 45.44
CA GLY A 26 16.10 -16.96 44.17
C GLY A 26 16.89 -15.66 44.21
N SER A 27 18.19 -15.74 44.46
CA SER A 27 19.08 -14.58 44.38
C SER A 27 18.99 -14.02 42.97
N VAL A 28 18.47 -12.80 42.85
CA VAL A 28 18.36 -12.08 41.59
C VAL A 28 19.77 -11.90 41.02
N GLU A 29 20.02 -12.42 39.82
CA GLU A 29 21.34 -12.30 39.19
C GLU A 29 21.53 -10.87 38.67
N LEU A 30 22.14 -10.01 39.50
CA LEU A 30 22.43 -8.62 39.15
C LEU A 30 23.49 -8.56 38.06
N LYS A 31 23.11 -8.10 36.86
CA LYS A 31 24.02 -7.91 35.72
C LYS A 31 25.13 -6.91 36.09
N GLN A 32 26.34 -7.42 36.33
CA GLN A 32 27.55 -6.60 36.43
C GLN A 32 28.07 -6.24 35.04
N LEU A 33 28.59 -5.02 34.89
CA LEU A 33 29.34 -4.55 33.73
C LEU A 33 30.79 -4.22 34.12
N THR A 34 31.67 -4.42 33.16
CA THR A 34 33.13 -4.30 33.26
C THR A 34 33.66 -3.41 32.15
N GLY A 35 34.90 -2.93 32.24
CA GLY A 35 35.53 -2.14 31.17
C GLY A 35 35.54 -2.83 29.79
N GLU A 36 35.49 -4.16 29.75
CA GLU A 36 35.48 -4.95 28.52
C GLU A 36 34.08 -5.01 27.86
N ASP A 37 33.02 -5.26 28.65
CA ASP A 37 31.66 -5.48 28.14
C ASP A 37 30.72 -4.27 28.29
N PHE A 38 31.13 -3.19 28.96
CA PHE A 38 30.30 -2.01 29.17
C PHE A 38 29.85 -1.39 27.84
N LYS A 39 30.79 -1.01 26.97
CA LYS A 39 30.50 -0.30 25.71
C LYS A 39 29.70 -1.17 24.72
N SER A 40 29.92 -2.47 24.71
CA SER A 40 29.18 -3.41 23.85
C SER A 40 27.80 -3.78 24.42
N SER A 41 27.61 -3.71 25.74
CA SER A 41 26.31 -3.91 26.38
C SER A 41 25.42 -2.67 26.22
N THR A 42 25.93 -1.47 26.54
CA THR A 42 25.15 -0.23 26.54
C THR A 42 24.85 0.32 25.15
N SER A 43 25.54 -0.14 24.09
CA SER A 43 25.42 0.36 22.70
C SER A 43 24.05 0.22 22.06
N LYS A 44 23.11 -0.54 22.66
CA LYS A 44 21.72 -0.59 22.21
C LYS A 44 20.76 -0.77 23.38
N GLY A 45 19.66 -0.02 23.34
CA GLY A 45 18.66 0.01 24.40
C GLY A 45 18.92 1.15 25.39
N MET A 46 17.97 1.29 26.31
CA MET A 46 18.12 2.19 27.45
C MET A 46 18.67 1.39 28.65
N TRP A 47 19.71 1.89 29.31
CA TRP A 47 20.36 1.20 30.43
C TRP A 47 20.42 2.09 31.66
N LEU A 48 19.84 1.63 32.76
CA LEU A 48 20.02 2.24 34.08
C LEU A 48 21.17 1.52 34.80
N VAL A 49 22.28 2.22 35.01
CA VAL A 49 23.50 1.67 35.62
C VAL A 49 23.72 2.30 36.99
N GLU A 50 23.81 1.46 38.03
CA GLU A 50 24.30 1.87 39.33
C GLU A 50 25.82 1.72 39.42
N TYR A 51 26.52 2.83 39.66
CA TYR A 51 27.94 2.86 40.01
C TYR A 51 28.09 2.86 41.52
N PHE A 52 28.69 1.80 42.06
CA PHE A 52 28.73 1.52 43.49
C PHE A 52 30.14 1.15 43.99
N SER A 53 30.28 1.12 45.32
CA SER A 53 31.47 0.59 45.98
C SER A 53 31.04 -0.31 47.15
N PRO A 54 31.57 -1.55 47.28
CA PRO A 54 31.27 -2.46 48.39
C PRO A 54 31.75 -1.96 49.75
N PHE A 55 32.50 -0.85 49.81
CA PHE A 55 32.90 -0.19 51.06
C PHE A 55 32.05 1.05 51.39
N CYS A 56 31.16 1.49 50.50
CA CYS A 56 30.27 2.62 50.73
C CYS A 56 29.05 2.23 51.57
N GLY A 57 28.81 2.95 52.68
CA GLY A 57 27.64 2.72 53.54
C GLY A 57 26.31 2.99 52.83
N HIS A 58 26.24 4.00 51.96
CA HIS A 58 25.03 4.32 51.20
C HIS A 58 24.73 3.30 50.10
N CYS A 59 25.75 2.66 49.49
CA CYS A 59 25.53 1.57 48.55
C CYS A 59 24.87 0.37 49.23
N LYS A 60 25.39 -0.06 50.39
CA LYS A 60 24.81 -1.17 51.19
C LYS A 60 23.39 -0.92 51.67
N GLN A 61 23.02 0.35 51.86
CA GLN A 61 21.65 0.75 52.22
C GLN A 61 20.70 0.73 51.02
N PHE A 62 21.23 0.94 49.81
CA PHE A 62 20.45 1.01 48.57
C PHE A 62 20.33 -0.35 47.85
N GLU A 63 21.33 -1.21 48.01
CA GLU A 63 21.42 -2.56 47.44
C GLU A 63 20.11 -3.38 47.51
N PRO A 64 19.39 -3.48 48.66
CA PRO A 64 18.11 -4.21 48.72
C PRO A 64 16.97 -3.58 47.88
N THR A 65 17.01 -2.25 47.68
CA THR A 65 16.05 -1.55 46.81
C THR A 65 16.39 -1.80 45.34
N TRP A 66 17.68 -1.81 44.98
CA TRP A 66 18.11 -2.12 43.63
C TRP A 66 17.80 -3.58 43.25
N GLU A 67 18.08 -4.54 44.12
CA GLU A 67 17.72 -5.96 43.94
C GLU A 67 16.23 -6.14 43.64
N LYS A 68 15.37 -5.54 44.47
CA LYS A 68 13.92 -5.60 44.31
C LYS A 68 13.45 -4.95 43.00
N LEU A 69 14.03 -3.81 42.60
CA LEU A 69 13.72 -3.18 41.31
C LEU A 69 14.10 -4.07 40.13
N VAL A 70 15.25 -4.75 40.18
CA VAL A 70 15.65 -5.70 39.14
C VAL A 70 14.69 -6.90 39.10
N GLU A 71 14.26 -7.43 40.26
CA GLU A 71 13.28 -8.52 40.34
C GLU A 71 11.93 -8.13 39.70
N ASP A 72 11.36 -7.01 40.15
CA ASP A 72 10.01 -6.57 39.78
C ASP A 72 9.94 -5.97 38.36
N LYS A 73 11.01 -5.31 37.89
CA LYS A 73 10.99 -4.52 36.65
C LYS A 73 11.79 -5.09 35.49
N ALA A 74 12.90 -5.82 35.69
CA ALA A 74 13.82 -6.13 34.59
C ALA A 74 13.14 -6.86 33.42
N LYS A 75 12.35 -7.91 33.70
CA LYS A 75 11.63 -8.68 32.66
C LYS A 75 10.58 -7.86 31.90
N PHE A 76 9.93 -6.92 32.57
CA PHE A 76 8.94 -6.03 31.95
C PHE A 76 9.64 -4.94 31.14
N ALA A 77 10.65 -4.30 31.71
CA ALA A 77 11.45 -3.25 31.10
C ALA A 77 12.22 -3.74 29.85
N GLU A 78 12.74 -4.98 29.87
CA GLU A 78 13.42 -5.60 28.72
C GLU A 78 12.52 -5.72 27.49
N SER A 79 11.22 -5.96 27.69
CA SER A 79 10.24 -5.99 26.57
C SER A 79 10.08 -4.63 25.86
N PHE A 80 10.48 -3.54 26.53
CA PHE A 80 10.54 -2.18 26.02
C PHE A 80 11.97 -1.73 25.66
N GLY A 81 12.96 -2.65 25.70
CA GLY A 81 14.36 -2.35 25.41
C GLY A 81 15.10 -1.59 26.53
N PHE A 82 14.56 -1.58 27.75
CA PHE A 82 15.16 -0.98 28.94
C PHE A 82 15.79 -2.07 29.82
N LYS A 83 17.01 -1.84 30.30
CA LYS A 83 17.82 -2.79 31.08
C LYS A 83 18.43 -2.15 32.32
N MET A 84 18.81 -2.97 33.28
CA MET A 84 19.44 -2.53 34.53
C MET A 84 20.76 -3.28 34.74
N ALA A 85 21.77 -2.57 35.26
CA ALA A 85 23.08 -3.15 35.55
C ALA A 85 23.81 -2.41 36.68
N GLN A 86 24.89 -3.00 37.18
CA GLN A 86 25.78 -2.38 38.16
C GLN A 86 27.24 -2.35 37.68
N VAL A 87 28.00 -1.38 38.16
CA VAL A 87 29.45 -1.29 38.00
C VAL A 87 30.10 -1.09 39.37
N ASN A 88 30.95 -2.04 39.77
CA ASN A 88 31.74 -1.95 40.99
C ASN A 88 33.01 -1.11 40.75
N CYS A 89 33.03 0.13 41.25
CA CYS A 89 34.12 1.06 41.02
C CYS A 89 35.41 0.77 41.80
N ILE A 90 35.41 -0.25 42.68
CA ILE A 90 36.65 -0.75 43.29
C ILE A 90 37.39 -1.70 42.34
N THR A 91 36.67 -2.47 41.52
CA THR A 91 37.27 -3.39 40.54
C THR A 91 37.34 -2.79 39.13
N GLN A 92 36.50 -1.80 38.81
CA GLN A 92 36.39 -1.13 37.51
C GLN A 92 36.75 0.36 37.63
N GLY A 93 37.83 0.69 38.34
CA GLY A 93 38.22 2.06 38.67
C GLY A 93 38.42 2.96 37.44
N ASP A 94 39.04 2.43 36.38
CA ASP A 94 39.26 3.18 35.13
C ASP A 94 37.94 3.52 34.44
N LEU A 95 36.99 2.57 34.37
CA LEU A 95 35.66 2.78 33.80
C LEU A 95 34.86 3.84 34.57
N CYS A 96 34.95 3.84 35.91
CA CYS A 96 34.29 4.84 36.74
C CYS A 96 34.95 6.22 36.63
N THR A 97 36.27 6.26 36.40
CA THR A 97 37.00 7.52 36.14
C THR A 97 36.65 8.08 34.76
N GLU A 98 36.60 7.24 33.71
CA GLU A 98 36.16 7.60 32.35
C GLU A 98 34.73 8.19 32.37
N ASN A 99 33.83 7.59 33.14
CA ASN A 99 32.44 8.06 33.32
C ASN A 99 32.27 9.17 34.39
N SER A 100 33.37 9.77 34.87
CA SER A 100 33.35 10.89 35.82
C SER A 100 32.54 10.64 37.11
N ILE A 101 32.63 9.43 37.67
CA ILE A 101 31.93 9.07 38.90
C ILE A 101 32.73 9.54 40.13
N ASP A 102 32.25 10.61 40.76
CA ASP A 102 32.87 11.24 41.94
C ASP A 102 32.35 10.71 43.28
N ARG A 103 31.13 10.15 43.30
CA ARG A 103 30.39 9.74 44.51
C ARG A 103 29.56 8.47 44.29
N TYR A 104 29.30 7.72 45.37
CA TYR A 104 28.58 6.44 45.34
C TYR A 104 27.39 6.40 46.33
N PRO A 105 26.26 5.75 46.00
CA PRO A 105 25.93 5.21 44.68
C PRO A 105 25.53 6.33 43.69
N SER A 106 26.00 6.25 42.45
CA SER A 106 25.61 7.14 41.36
C SER A 106 24.80 6.36 40.34
N ILE A 107 23.58 6.81 40.03
CA ILE A 107 22.68 6.13 39.09
C ILE A 107 22.69 6.94 37.79
N ARG A 108 23.07 6.27 36.69
CA ARG A 108 23.25 6.87 35.36
C ARG A 108 22.31 6.20 34.36
N LEU A 109 21.68 6.99 33.50
CA LEU A 109 20.87 6.52 32.40
C LEU A 109 21.66 6.67 31.09
N TYR A 110 21.79 5.56 30.37
CA TYR A 110 22.39 5.52 29.03
C TYR A 110 21.31 5.22 27.99
N LYS A 111 21.45 5.78 26.80
CA LYS A 111 20.66 5.46 25.61
C LYS A 111 21.62 5.16 24.47
N ASP A 112 21.57 3.94 23.94
CA ASP A 112 22.34 3.52 22.75
C ASP A 112 23.84 3.87 22.79
N GLY A 113 24.44 3.74 23.98
CA GLY A 113 25.85 3.98 24.28
C GLY A 113 26.16 5.33 24.94
N GLU A 114 25.29 6.33 24.84
CA GLU A 114 25.54 7.68 25.39
C GLU A 114 24.87 7.90 26.75
N GLN A 115 25.56 8.58 27.68
CA GLN A 115 25.02 8.93 29.00
C GLN A 115 24.06 10.13 28.89
N VAL A 116 22.75 9.88 28.91
CA VAL A 116 21.72 10.91 28.70
C VAL A 116 21.26 11.60 29.98
N GLU A 117 21.33 10.93 31.14
CA GLU A 117 20.85 11.50 32.40
C GLU A 117 21.58 10.94 33.63
N GLN A 118 21.64 11.72 34.71
CA GLN A 118 22.01 11.25 36.05
C GLN A 118 20.76 11.35 36.94
N TYR A 119 20.36 10.24 37.54
CA TYR A 119 19.25 10.24 38.49
C TYR A 119 19.72 10.82 39.83
N ASN A 120 19.10 11.93 40.23
CA ASN A 120 19.41 12.68 41.46
C ASN A 120 18.23 12.74 42.45
N GLY A 121 17.16 11.99 42.19
CA GLY A 121 15.98 11.90 43.07
C GLY A 121 16.19 10.99 44.27
N ASP A 122 15.12 10.83 45.06
CA ASP A 122 15.11 9.89 46.18
C ASP A 122 15.30 8.44 45.69
N ARG A 123 16.07 7.67 46.46
CA ARG A 123 16.47 6.30 46.10
C ARG A 123 15.54 5.23 46.69
N ASP A 124 14.30 5.58 46.97
CA ASP A 124 13.27 4.62 47.36
C ASP A 124 12.73 3.85 46.14
N TYR A 125 12.02 2.76 46.42
CA TYR A 125 11.48 1.87 45.40
C TYR A 125 10.42 2.56 44.51
N GLU A 126 9.56 3.41 45.07
CA GLU A 126 8.43 3.99 44.34
C GLU A 126 8.93 4.98 43.30
N ARG A 127 9.82 5.90 43.69
CA ARG A 127 10.41 6.90 42.79
C ARG A 127 11.24 6.31 41.66
N LEU A 128 12.02 5.28 41.95
CA LEU A 128 12.80 4.59 40.93
C LEU A 128 11.92 3.72 40.01
N ALA A 129 10.86 3.08 40.54
CA ALA A 129 9.89 2.36 39.73
C ALA A 129 9.12 3.29 38.77
N GLU A 130 8.65 4.46 39.26
CA GLU A 130 8.05 5.52 38.43
C GLU A 130 9.01 5.99 37.33
N PHE A 131 10.28 6.24 37.67
CA PHE A 131 11.31 6.65 36.73
C PHE A 131 11.57 5.58 35.64
N ILE A 132 11.71 4.31 36.04
CA ILE A 132 11.90 3.19 35.11
C ILE A 132 10.68 3.02 34.20
N ASP A 133 9.46 3.06 34.73
CA ASP A 133 8.23 2.91 33.94
C ASP A 133 8.04 4.07 32.95
N MET A 134 8.33 5.31 33.37
CA MET A 134 8.30 6.48 32.50
C MET A 134 9.37 6.37 31.39
N LYS A 135 10.63 6.14 31.75
CA LYS A 135 11.75 6.14 30.80
C LYS A 135 11.71 4.96 29.83
N SER A 136 11.31 3.77 30.29
CA SER A 136 11.10 2.61 29.41
C SER A 136 9.98 2.84 28.39
N ARG A 137 8.87 3.46 28.79
CA ARG A 137 7.79 3.88 27.87
C ARG A 137 8.27 4.96 26.89
N THR A 138 8.99 5.98 27.36
CA THR A 138 9.56 7.03 26.50
C THR A 138 10.50 6.41 25.46
N TYR A 139 11.45 5.56 25.88
CA TYR A 139 12.34 4.88 24.96
C TYR A 139 11.61 3.93 24.00
N ALA A 140 10.57 3.22 24.43
CA ALA A 140 9.74 2.39 23.55
C ALA A 140 9.00 3.23 22.51
N LEU A 141 8.49 4.41 22.86
CA LEU A 141 7.86 5.34 21.91
C LEU A 141 8.89 5.94 20.95
N GLU A 142 10.08 6.31 21.45
CA GLU A 142 11.18 6.86 20.64
C GLU A 142 11.85 5.82 19.73
N SER A 143 11.80 4.53 20.06
CA SER A 143 12.36 3.42 19.27
C SER A 143 11.32 2.64 18.44
N THR A 144 10.03 2.94 18.62
CA THR A 144 8.97 2.55 17.67
C THR A 144 8.58 3.69 16.73
N ALA A 145 8.87 4.94 17.07
CA ALA A 145 9.10 5.97 16.06
C ALA A 145 10.20 5.47 15.10
N PRO A 146 10.05 5.66 13.78
CA PRO A 146 11.09 5.26 12.84
C PRO A 146 12.42 5.92 13.22
N GLU A 147 13.51 5.16 13.19
CA GLU A 147 14.86 5.68 13.40
C GLU A 147 15.09 6.83 12.40
N THR A 148 14.95 8.08 12.87
CA THR A 148 15.52 9.23 12.17
C THR A 148 17.01 9.01 12.17
N PRO A 149 17.67 8.79 11.01
CA PRO A 149 19.09 8.51 11.01
C PRO A 149 19.85 9.67 11.63
N ALA A 150 20.88 9.38 12.44
CA ALA A 150 21.88 10.40 12.77
C ALA A 150 22.32 11.08 11.47
N PRO A 151 22.34 12.43 11.39
CA PRO A 151 22.00 13.13 10.16
C PRO A 151 23.00 12.87 9.03
N ALA A 152 22.65 11.92 8.16
CA ALA A 152 22.99 12.01 6.75
C ALA A 152 22.38 13.34 6.27
N ARG A 153 23.25 14.34 6.05
CA ARG A 153 22.95 15.74 5.67
C ARG A 153 21.47 15.94 5.31
N GLU A 154 20.70 16.58 6.19
CA GLU A 154 19.25 16.74 6.04
C GLU A 154 18.89 17.40 4.70
N THR A 155 18.69 16.58 3.67
CA THR A 155 18.11 17.01 2.40
C THR A 155 16.61 17.04 2.59
N TYR A 156 16.12 18.07 3.30
CA TYR A 156 14.70 18.42 3.32
C TYR A 156 14.19 18.42 1.87
N PRO A 157 13.14 17.67 1.52
CA PRO A 157 12.62 17.67 0.16
C PRO A 157 12.09 19.07 -0.14
N ASN A 158 12.54 19.64 -1.26
CA ASN A 158 12.22 21.00 -1.70
C ASN A 158 12.31 22.08 -0.59
N PRO A 159 13.53 22.42 -0.11
CA PRO A 159 13.69 23.35 1.02
C PRO A 159 13.33 24.80 0.65
N MET A 160 13.27 25.13 -0.64
CA MET A 160 12.86 26.44 -1.13
C MET A 160 11.35 26.54 -1.37
N GLY A 161 10.63 25.41 -1.47
CA GLY A 161 9.22 25.41 -1.88
C GLY A 161 9.02 25.75 -3.36
N GLU A 162 10.03 25.50 -4.20
CA GLU A 162 10.01 25.85 -5.62
C GLU A 162 9.66 24.65 -6.49
N VAL A 163 9.18 24.88 -7.72
CA VAL A 163 8.95 23.79 -8.68
C VAL A 163 10.30 23.37 -9.26
N LEU A 164 10.71 22.14 -8.99
CA LEU A 164 11.95 21.57 -9.53
C LEU A 164 11.80 21.27 -11.02
N VAL A 165 12.63 21.87 -11.87
CA VAL A 165 12.71 21.49 -13.29
C VAL A 165 13.59 20.24 -13.40
N LEU A 166 13.01 19.17 -13.94
CA LEU A 166 13.70 17.89 -14.12
C LEU A 166 13.89 17.56 -15.60
N ASP A 167 15.00 16.90 -15.87
CA ASP A 167 15.43 16.44 -17.19
C ASP A 167 15.93 14.99 -17.11
N SER A 168 16.30 14.44 -18.27
CA SER A 168 16.81 13.06 -18.39
C SER A 168 18.08 12.77 -17.55
N SER A 169 18.81 13.79 -17.06
CA SER A 169 20.04 13.65 -16.25
C SER A 169 19.80 13.71 -14.74
N SER A 170 18.69 14.32 -14.33
CA SER A 170 18.33 14.62 -12.95
C SER A 170 17.18 13.77 -12.43
N PHE A 171 16.25 13.38 -13.32
CA PHE A 171 15.00 12.72 -12.98
C PHE A 171 15.16 11.50 -12.07
N ALA A 172 15.95 10.51 -12.49
CA ALA A 172 16.13 9.24 -11.75
C ALA A 172 16.62 9.47 -10.30
N ARG A 173 17.70 10.24 -10.14
CA ARG A 173 18.26 10.61 -8.83
C ARG A 173 17.24 11.32 -7.93
N VAL A 174 16.39 12.19 -8.51
CA VAL A 174 15.40 12.94 -7.73
C VAL A 174 14.25 12.03 -7.28
N ILE A 175 13.72 11.14 -8.14
CA ILE A 175 12.67 10.19 -7.75
C ILE A 175 13.15 9.09 -6.79
N GLU A 176 14.45 8.78 -6.79
CA GLU A 176 15.07 7.89 -5.80
C GLU A 176 15.27 8.59 -4.44
N SER A 177 15.43 9.92 -4.42
CA SER A 177 15.76 10.68 -3.20
C SER A 177 14.59 10.94 -2.24
N GLY A 178 13.36 10.58 -2.60
CA GLY A 178 12.20 10.73 -1.72
C GLY A 178 10.87 10.86 -2.46
N SER A 179 9.87 11.45 -1.80
CA SER A 179 8.56 11.75 -2.40
C SER A 179 8.67 12.82 -3.48
N VAL A 180 8.26 12.52 -4.72
CA VAL A 180 8.27 13.47 -5.84
C VAL A 180 6.95 13.44 -6.59
N PHE A 181 6.29 14.59 -6.73
CA PHE A 181 5.13 14.76 -7.61
C PHE A 181 5.55 15.52 -8.87
N VAL A 182 5.46 14.88 -10.03
CA VAL A 182 5.99 15.38 -11.30
C VAL A 182 4.86 15.70 -12.28
N LYS A 183 4.86 16.94 -12.79
CA LYS A 183 4.01 17.35 -13.92
C LYS A 183 4.77 17.20 -15.24
N PHE A 184 4.34 16.26 -16.06
CA PHE A 184 4.80 16.13 -17.45
C PHE A 184 3.96 17.05 -18.33
N PHE A 185 4.61 17.94 -19.08
CA PHE A 185 3.92 18.99 -19.83
C PHE A 185 4.59 19.32 -21.16
N ALA A 186 3.90 20.11 -21.99
CA ALA A 186 4.49 20.79 -23.13
C ALA A 186 4.12 22.29 -23.09
N PRO A 187 4.99 23.23 -23.53
CA PRO A 187 4.81 24.66 -23.28
C PRO A 187 3.66 25.28 -24.07
N TRP A 188 3.18 24.61 -25.12
CA TRP A 188 2.03 25.03 -25.91
C TRP A 188 0.69 24.59 -25.30
N CYS A 189 0.65 23.59 -24.40
CA CYS A 189 -0.61 23.03 -23.88
C CYS A 189 -1.35 24.01 -22.94
N GLY A 190 -2.58 24.37 -23.31
CA GLY A 190 -3.43 25.28 -22.52
C GLY A 190 -3.82 24.74 -21.14
N HIS A 191 -3.98 23.43 -20.98
CA HIS A 191 -4.27 22.81 -19.68
C HIS A 191 -3.05 22.90 -18.74
N CYS A 192 -1.84 22.69 -19.26
CA CYS A 192 -0.59 22.87 -18.51
C CYS A 192 -0.40 24.32 -18.05
N LYS A 193 -0.68 25.31 -18.92
CA LYS A 193 -0.61 26.74 -18.59
C LYS A 193 -1.57 27.12 -17.46
N ARG A 194 -2.81 26.60 -17.48
CA ARG A 194 -3.80 26.84 -16.40
C ARG A 194 -3.41 26.19 -15.06
N LEU A 195 -2.75 25.04 -15.10
CA LEU A 195 -2.28 24.34 -13.90
C LEU A 195 -1.02 24.97 -13.28
N ALA A 196 -0.17 25.63 -14.08
CA ALA A 196 1.10 26.20 -13.65
C ALA A 196 1.06 27.07 -12.36
N PRO A 197 0.11 28.02 -12.16
CA PRO A 197 0.05 28.79 -10.91
C PRO A 197 -0.27 27.90 -9.69
N THR A 198 -1.25 27.00 -9.79
CA THR A 198 -1.60 26.05 -8.72
C THR A 198 -0.44 25.10 -8.41
N TRP A 199 0.33 24.70 -9.43
CA TRP A 199 1.51 23.84 -9.26
C TRP A 199 2.64 24.51 -8.48
N LYS A 200 2.77 25.84 -8.60
CA LYS A 200 3.72 26.63 -7.79
C LYS A 200 3.28 26.73 -6.34
N GLN A 201 2.01 27.05 -6.09
CA GLN A 201 1.45 27.07 -4.73
C GLN A 201 1.56 25.70 -4.04
N LEU A 202 1.38 24.61 -4.80
CA LEU A 202 1.59 23.25 -4.29
C LEU A 202 3.07 23.02 -3.90
N ALA A 203 4.03 23.54 -4.65
CA ALA A 203 5.44 23.47 -4.29
C ALA A 203 5.75 24.23 -3.01
N GLU A 204 5.18 25.44 -2.86
CA GLU A 204 5.33 26.28 -1.67
C GLU A 204 4.78 25.59 -0.42
N ASN A 205 3.57 25.02 -0.52
CA ASN A 205 2.88 24.35 0.60
C ASN A 205 3.48 22.97 0.94
N MET A 206 4.10 22.29 -0.03
CA MET A 206 4.79 21.00 0.19
C MET A 206 6.29 21.16 0.54
N LYS A 207 6.76 22.38 0.81
CA LYS A 207 8.12 22.65 1.31
C LYS A 207 8.46 21.79 2.51
N ASN A 208 9.63 21.15 2.48
CA ASN A 208 10.12 20.18 3.48
C ASN A 208 9.26 18.90 3.62
N ILE A 209 8.20 18.71 2.82
CA ILE A 209 7.31 17.54 2.85
C ILE A 209 7.53 16.66 1.61
N ALA A 210 7.54 17.25 0.42
CA ALA A 210 7.72 16.54 -0.84
C ALA A 210 8.32 17.42 -1.94
N ASN A 211 9.03 16.81 -2.88
CA ASN A 211 9.49 17.50 -4.08
C ASN A 211 8.32 17.67 -5.06
N ILE A 212 8.04 18.92 -5.47
CA ILE A 212 7.08 19.21 -6.55
C ILE A 212 7.89 19.61 -7.78
N ALA A 213 7.66 18.94 -8.89
CA ALA A 213 8.56 18.97 -10.05
C ALA A 213 7.81 19.08 -11.38
N GLU A 214 8.51 19.44 -12.44
CA GLU A 214 8.00 19.44 -13.81
C GLU A 214 9.04 18.97 -14.83
N VAL A 215 8.57 18.31 -15.89
CA VAL A 215 9.39 17.83 -17.02
C VAL A 215 8.76 18.36 -18.31
N ASN A 216 9.53 19.13 -19.09
CA ASN A 216 9.12 19.50 -20.44
C ASN A 216 9.35 18.33 -21.40
N CYS A 217 8.26 17.78 -21.94
CA CYS A 217 8.29 16.65 -22.85
C CYS A 217 8.62 17.01 -24.29
N ASP A 218 8.55 18.29 -24.69
CA ASP A 218 9.08 18.69 -26.00
C ASP A 218 10.60 18.50 -26.05
N ASP A 219 11.29 18.78 -24.93
CA ASP A 219 12.75 18.64 -24.75
C ASP A 219 13.15 17.22 -24.31
N ASN A 220 12.33 16.55 -23.48
CA ASN A 220 12.63 15.24 -22.86
C ASN A 220 11.73 14.10 -23.37
N ARG A 221 11.47 14.04 -24.68
CA ARG A 221 10.54 13.08 -25.32
C ARG A 221 10.74 11.63 -24.87
N SER A 222 11.97 11.12 -24.89
CA SER A 222 12.28 9.73 -24.53
C SER A 222 11.96 9.41 -23.07
N LEU A 223 12.22 10.37 -22.15
CA LEU A 223 11.85 10.23 -20.73
C LEU A 223 10.33 10.17 -20.58
N CYS A 224 9.59 11.06 -21.24
CA CYS A 224 8.12 11.07 -21.16
C CYS A 224 7.50 9.78 -21.71
N LEU A 225 8.00 9.26 -22.84
CA LEU A 225 7.60 7.95 -23.37
C LEU A 225 7.91 6.82 -22.38
N GLN A 226 9.11 6.79 -21.80
CA GLN A 226 9.49 5.79 -20.79
C GLN A 226 8.60 5.84 -19.53
N GLN A 227 8.15 7.04 -19.13
CA GLN A 227 7.26 7.20 -17.98
C GLN A 227 5.78 6.88 -18.30
N GLY A 228 5.42 6.66 -19.56
CA GLY A 228 4.06 6.33 -19.99
C GLY A 228 3.17 7.56 -20.21
N VAL A 229 3.75 8.69 -20.59
CA VAL A 229 3.02 9.95 -20.81
C VAL A 229 2.39 9.95 -22.20
N GLU A 230 1.06 9.74 -22.25
CA GLU A 230 0.27 9.73 -23.49
C GLU A 230 -0.32 11.11 -23.86
N GLY A 231 -0.33 12.05 -22.91
CA GLY A 231 -0.93 13.37 -23.09
C GLY A 231 -0.49 14.37 -22.00
N TYR A 232 -0.97 15.62 -22.09
CA TYR A 232 -0.50 16.71 -21.23
C TYR A 232 -1.65 17.52 -20.59
N PRO A 233 -1.60 17.82 -19.28
CA PRO A 233 -0.61 17.39 -18.28
C PRO A 233 -0.94 16.05 -17.61
N THR A 234 -0.08 15.05 -17.80
CA THR A 234 0.01 13.85 -16.96
C THR A 234 0.77 14.19 -15.67
N LEU A 235 0.24 13.78 -14.52
CA LEU A 235 0.81 14.02 -13.20
C LEU A 235 1.16 12.68 -12.56
N LEU A 236 2.44 12.42 -12.28
CA LEU A 236 2.89 11.16 -11.70
C LEU A 236 3.55 11.41 -10.34
N PHE A 237 3.10 10.68 -9.31
CA PHE A 237 3.72 10.68 -7.99
C PHE A 237 4.61 9.45 -7.81
N TYR A 238 5.79 9.69 -7.25
CA TYR A 238 6.83 8.72 -6.98
C TYR A 238 7.14 8.73 -5.48
N HIS A 239 7.11 7.56 -4.84
CA HIS A 239 7.51 7.40 -3.44
C HIS A 239 7.89 5.93 -3.20
N GLY A 240 9.01 5.68 -2.49
CA GLY A 240 9.42 4.32 -2.10
C GLY A 240 9.54 3.34 -3.27
N GLY A 241 10.00 3.81 -4.44
CA GLY A 241 10.08 3.02 -5.68
C GLY A 241 8.75 2.76 -6.38
N GLN A 242 7.61 3.16 -5.81
CA GLN A 242 6.29 3.07 -6.43
C GLN A 242 5.97 4.31 -7.27
N LYS A 243 5.12 4.14 -8.29
CA LYS A 243 4.65 5.19 -9.22
C LYS A 243 3.13 5.12 -9.35
N SER A 244 2.44 6.26 -9.33
CA SER A 244 1.01 6.34 -9.70
C SER A 244 0.67 7.62 -10.44
N GLU A 245 -0.27 7.53 -11.38
CA GLU A 245 -0.86 8.67 -12.06
C GLU A 245 -1.95 9.32 -11.18
N TYR A 246 -1.78 10.60 -10.90
CA TYR A 246 -2.81 11.41 -10.25
C TYR A 246 -3.86 11.84 -11.28
N ASN A 247 -5.02 11.19 -11.15
CA ASN A 247 -6.17 11.36 -12.04
C ASN A 247 -7.27 12.27 -11.47
N GLY A 248 -7.07 12.83 -10.27
CA GLY A 248 -8.05 13.68 -9.59
C GLY A 248 -8.15 15.13 -10.10
N GLY A 249 -9.07 15.87 -9.48
CA GLY A 249 -9.33 17.28 -9.75
C GLY A 249 -8.09 18.17 -9.56
N ARG A 250 -7.96 19.23 -10.37
CA ARG A 250 -6.75 20.07 -10.45
C ARG A 250 -6.72 21.25 -9.47
N ALA A 251 -7.51 21.17 -8.40
CA ALA A 251 -7.53 22.13 -7.30
C ALA A 251 -6.36 21.89 -6.33
N LEU A 252 -5.86 22.95 -5.69
CA LEU A 252 -4.71 22.88 -4.78
C LEU A 252 -4.90 21.84 -3.66
N GLU A 253 -5.97 21.99 -2.88
CA GLU A 253 -6.32 21.13 -1.75
C GLU A 253 -6.45 19.64 -2.12
N ALA A 254 -6.92 19.34 -3.34
CA ALA A 254 -7.07 17.97 -3.83
C ALA A 254 -5.72 17.33 -4.17
N MET A 255 -4.74 18.14 -4.59
CA MET A 255 -3.37 17.69 -4.85
C MET A 255 -2.54 17.62 -3.55
N GLU A 256 -2.72 18.57 -2.63
CA GLU A 256 -2.07 18.56 -1.31
C GLU A 256 -2.47 17.31 -0.50
N ARG A 257 -3.78 17.05 -0.36
CA ARG A 257 -4.29 15.86 0.34
C ARG A 257 -3.75 14.56 -0.26
N PHE A 258 -3.53 14.52 -1.57
CA PHE A 258 -2.94 13.37 -2.24
C PHE A 258 -1.45 13.23 -1.94
N VAL A 259 -0.65 14.29 -2.06
CA VAL A 259 0.79 14.26 -1.77
C VAL A 259 1.05 13.93 -0.30
N THR A 260 0.36 14.59 0.64
CA THR A 260 0.53 14.34 2.07
C THR A 260 0.17 12.89 2.45
N LYS A 261 -0.91 12.33 1.90
CA LYS A 261 -1.25 10.91 2.07
C LYS A 261 -0.18 9.98 1.45
N GLY A 262 0.34 10.33 0.28
CA GLY A 262 1.36 9.55 -0.42
C GLY A 262 2.73 9.55 0.26
N VAL A 263 3.06 10.59 1.04
CA VAL A 263 4.28 10.67 1.86
C VAL A 263 4.14 9.84 3.14
N SER A 264 2.99 9.94 3.81
CA SER A 264 2.74 9.36 5.14
C SER A 264 2.23 7.91 5.06
N ILE A 265 3.04 6.98 4.52
CA ILE A 265 2.71 5.55 4.46
C ILE A 265 3.01 4.85 5.81
N HIS A 266 2.36 5.33 6.86
CA HIS A 266 2.30 4.69 8.17
C HIS A 266 0.90 4.09 8.39
N LEU A 267 0.83 2.93 9.02
CA LEU A 267 -0.45 2.34 9.42
C LEU A 267 -0.93 3.10 10.66
N GLU A 268 -2.07 3.78 10.56
CA GLU A 268 -2.68 4.47 11.71
C GLU A 268 -3.26 3.40 12.66
N VAL A 269 -2.70 3.30 13.87
CA VAL A 269 -3.15 2.32 14.88
C VAL A 269 -4.46 2.80 15.51
N ILE A 270 -5.46 1.92 15.53
CA ILE A 270 -6.81 2.23 16.02
C ILE A 270 -7.38 1.17 16.96
N ASP A 271 -8.43 1.53 17.69
CA ASP A 271 -9.28 0.63 18.47
C ASP A 271 -10.73 0.54 17.93
N ASN A 272 -11.57 -0.23 18.61
CA ASN A 272 -12.99 -0.37 18.30
C ASN A 272 -13.81 0.93 18.55
N GLU A 273 -13.37 1.84 19.42
CA GLU A 273 -14.09 3.10 19.69
C GLU A 273 -13.97 4.08 18.52
N GLN A 274 -12.84 4.06 17.82
CA GLN A 274 -12.59 4.89 16.63
C GLN A 274 -13.31 4.37 15.38
N PHE A 275 -13.57 3.05 15.28
CA PHE A 275 -14.16 2.41 14.09
C PHE A 275 -15.45 3.07 13.55
N PRO A 276 -16.46 3.45 14.37
CA PRO A 276 -17.67 4.11 13.88
C PRO A 276 -17.44 5.50 13.26
N ASN A 277 -16.35 6.18 13.61
CA ASN A 277 -16.00 7.47 13.03
C ASN A 277 -15.26 7.29 11.70
N ILE A 278 -14.35 6.31 11.62
CA ILE A 278 -13.67 5.90 10.38
C ILE A 278 -14.70 5.44 9.35
N LEU A 279 -15.68 4.64 9.76
CA LEU A 279 -16.76 4.14 8.91
C LEU A 279 -17.59 5.26 8.26
N LYS A 280 -17.75 6.41 8.93
CA LYS A 280 -18.43 7.60 8.38
C LYS A 280 -17.51 8.45 7.49
N LYS A 281 -16.21 8.49 7.80
CA LYS A 281 -15.19 9.33 7.17
C LYS A 281 -14.72 8.77 5.83
N ASP A 282 -14.37 7.48 5.80
CA ASP A 282 -13.71 6.85 4.65
C ASP A 282 -14.68 5.88 3.94
N THR A 283 -14.97 6.13 2.65
CA THR A 283 -15.84 5.25 1.83
C THR A 283 -15.20 3.91 1.53
N VAL A 284 -13.87 3.85 1.43
CA VAL A 284 -13.09 2.61 1.36
C VAL A 284 -11.93 2.75 2.31
N PHE A 285 -11.67 1.72 3.09
CA PHE A 285 -10.46 1.59 3.91
C PHE A 285 -10.15 0.12 4.17
N TYR A 286 -8.92 -0.15 4.57
CA TYR A 286 -8.50 -1.47 5.01
C TYR A 286 -8.15 -1.43 6.49
N MET A 287 -8.26 -2.59 7.13
CA MET A 287 -7.85 -2.77 8.50
C MET A 287 -7.01 -4.05 8.62
N TYR A 288 -5.74 -3.86 8.96
CA TYR A 288 -4.80 -4.91 9.27
C TYR A 288 -5.03 -5.34 10.71
N LEU A 289 -5.65 -6.50 10.89
CA LEU A 289 -5.94 -7.10 12.20
C LEU A 289 -4.91 -8.19 12.49
N HIS A 290 -4.15 -8.03 13.58
CA HIS A 290 -3.14 -8.99 13.96
C HIS A 290 -2.99 -9.16 15.47
N SER A 291 -2.37 -10.27 15.89
CA SER A 291 -2.08 -10.56 17.29
C SER A 291 -0.80 -9.84 17.76
N PRO A 292 -0.62 -9.61 19.07
CA PRO A 292 0.66 -9.20 19.64
C PRO A 292 1.82 -10.19 19.40
N SER A 293 1.52 -11.45 19.05
CA SER A 293 2.50 -12.47 18.69
C SER A 293 2.93 -12.47 17.22
N THR A 294 2.40 -11.56 16.40
CA THR A 294 2.77 -11.43 14.99
C THR A 294 4.18 -10.83 14.86
N SER A 295 5.03 -11.42 14.01
CA SER A 295 6.44 -11.02 13.91
C SER A 295 6.61 -9.66 13.23
N LYS A 296 7.72 -8.97 13.53
CA LYS A 296 8.03 -7.65 12.95
C LYS A 296 8.22 -7.73 11.43
N GLU A 297 8.73 -8.85 10.93
CA GLU A 297 8.93 -9.13 9.51
C GLU A 297 7.59 -9.21 8.77
N HIS A 298 6.56 -9.82 9.38
CA HIS A 298 5.21 -9.84 8.81
C HIS A 298 4.57 -8.44 8.78
N ILE A 299 4.70 -7.66 9.86
CA ILE A 299 4.19 -6.29 9.92
C ILE A 299 4.89 -5.42 8.87
N SER A 300 6.21 -5.56 8.73
CA SER A 300 7.00 -4.87 7.69
C SER A 300 6.59 -5.29 6.28
N SER A 301 6.34 -6.57 6.02
CA SER A 301 5.88 -7.09 4.72
C SER A 301 4.51 -6.52 4.32
N VAL A 302 3.57 -6.43 5.28
CA VAL A 302 2.26 -5.80 5.06
C VAL A 302 2.43 -4.30 4.81
N THR A 303 3.24 -3.61 5.60
CA THR A 303 3.53 -2.16 5.45
C THR A 303 4.18 -1.84 4.11
N GLU A 304 5.07 -2.71 3.62
CA GLU A 304 5.65 -2.60 2.28
C GLU A 304 4.57 -2.80 1.18
N ALA A 305 3.65 -3.76 1.37
CA ALA A 305 2.57 -4.01 0.42
C ALA A 305 1.58 -2.83 0.30
N THR A 306 1.34 -2.07 1.38
CA THR A 306 0.46 -0.89 1.33
C THR A 306 1.02 0.24 0.47
N ARG A 307 2.33 0.26 0.16
CA ARG A 307 2.92 1.27 -0.73
C ARG A 307 2.31 1.27 -2.13
N ALA A 308 1.76 0.15 -2.60
CA ALA A 308 1.03 0.07 -3.87
C ALA A 308 -0.26 0.94 -3.89
N LEU A 309 -0.76 1.35 -2.72
CA LEU A 309 -1.91 2.26 -2.59
C LEU A 309 -1.53 3.74 -2.66
N LEU A 310 -0.29 4.09 -2.30
CA LEU A 310 0.21 5.46 -2.13
C LEU A 310 -0.73 6.32 -1.26
N GLY A 311 -1.04 5.80 -0.07
CA GLY A 311 -1.87 6.49 0.92
C GLY A 311 -3.38 6.55 0.63
N HIS A 312 -3.87 5.93 -0.45
CA HIS A 312 -5.31 5.80 -0.69
C HIS A 312 -5.71 4.48 -1.37
N PRO A 313 -6.68 3.72 -0.83
CA PRO A 313 -7.39 3.96 0.43
C PRO A 313 -6.51 3.84 1.68
N THR A 314 -6.98 4.35 2.81
CA THR A 314 -6.24 4.30 4.09
C THR A 314 -6.14 2.85 4.58
N VAL A 315 -5.01 2.46 5.17
CA VAL A 315 -4.83 1.19 5.87
C VAL A 315 -4.60 1.48 7.36
N TYR A 316 -5.52 1.03 8.19
CA TYR A 316 -5.44 1.13 9.64
C TYR A 316 -4.86 -0.16 10.24
N GLU A 317 -4.13 -0.09 11.34
CA GLU A 317 -3.67 -1.26 12.12
C GLU A 317 -4.55 -1.42 13.37
N SER A 318 -4.94 -2.64 13.75
CA SER A 318 -5.50 -2.87 15.08
C SER A 318 -5.19 -4.26 15.63
N ARG A 319 -5.22 -4.33 16.96
CA ARG A 319 -5.04 -5.53 17.79
C ARG A 319 -6.20 -5.72 18.78
N ASP A 320 -7.27 -4.93 18.64
CA ASP A 320 -8.44 -4.94 19.53
C ASP A 320 -9.29 -6.21 19.35
N PRO A 321 -9.48 -7.04 20.40
CA PRO A 321 -10.32 -8.24 20.33
C PRO A 321 -11.77 -8.01 19.89
N GLU A 322 -12.36 -6.85 20.18
CA GLU A 322 -13.75 -6.55 19.79
C GLU A 322 -13.87 -6.29 18.28
N LEU A 323 -12.80 -5.86 17.60
CA LEU A 323 -12.76 -5.78 16.13
C LEU A 323 -12.69 -7.18 15.50
N PHE A 324 -11.86 -8.09 16.01
CA PHE A 324 -11.87 -9.49 15.55
C PHE A 324 -13.27 -10.12 15.70
N LYS A 325 -13.87 -9.95 16.88
CA LYS A 325 -15.22 -10.44 17.21
C LYS A 325 -16.30 -9.82 16.32
N ARG A 326 -16.24 -8.51 16.03
CA ARG A 326 -17.18 -7.83 15.11
C ARG A 326 -17.22 -8.50 13.74
N PHE A 327 -16.07 -8.85 13.17
CA PHE A 327 -15.99 -9.47 11.84
C PHE A 327 -16.04 -11.01 11.88
N SER A 328 -16.38 -11.60 13.04
CA SER A 328 -16.39 -13.06 13.26
C SER A 328 -15.06 -13.75 12.91
N LEU A 329 -13.94 -13.07 13.19
CA LEU A 329 -12.58 -13.53 12.93
C LEU A 329 -11.97 -14.22 14.16
N ASP A 330 -11.19 -15.27 13.90
CA ASP A 330 -10.45 -16.00 14.93
C ASP A 330 -8.97 -15.57 14.92
N PRO A 331 -8.48 -14.86 15.95
CA PRO A 331 -7.10 -14.37 15.99
C PRO A 331 -6.07 -15.52 16.08
N ALA A 332 -6.47 -16.74 16.43
CA ALA A 332 -5.57 -17.91 16.43
C ALA A 332 -5.22 -18.40 15.01
N LYS A 333 -5.99 -18.00 13.97
CA LYS A 333 -5.71 -18.34 12.56
C LYS A 333 -4.65 -17.44 11.93
N GLY A 334 -4.15 -16.46 12.67
CA GLY A 334 -3.10 -15.54 12.23
C GLY A 334 -3.63 -14.19 11.72
N PRO A 335 -2.73 -13.34 11.21
CA PRO A 335 -3.06 -11.98 10.81
C PRO A 335 -3.91 -11.94 9.52
N VAL A 336 -4.78 -10.94 9.43
CA VAL A 336 -5.69 -10.75 8.29
C VAL A 336 -5.80 -9.27 7.90
N ILE A 337 -6.11 -9.00 6.64
CA ILE A 337 -6.49 -7.66 6.18
C ILE A 337 -7.96 -7.68 5.79
N VAL A 338 -8.75 -6.79 6.39
CA VAL A 338 -10.17 -6.62 6.10
C VAL A 338 -10.33 -5.42 5.17
N ALA A 339 -11.07 -5.57 4.06
CA ALA A 339 -11.48 -4.45 3.22
C ALA A 339 -12.91 -4.04 3.58
N ILE A 340 -13.09 -2.78 3.99
CA ILE A 340 -14.39 -2.16 4.23
C ILE A 340 -14.70 -1.21 3.06
N LYS A 341 -15.94 -1.25 2.57
CA LYS A 341 -16.41 -0.43 1.45
C LYS A 341 -17.80 0.12 1.71
N ASP A 342 -18.12 1.22 1.03
CA ASP A 342 -19.46 1.81 0.91
C ASP A 342 -20.10 2.14 2.28
N HIS A 343 -19.26 2.47 3.26
CA HIS A 343 -19.65 2.72 4.66
C HIS A 343 -20.37 1.54 5.35
N ALA A 344 -20.20 0.31 4.85
CA ALA A 344 -20.80 -0.90 5.41
C ALA A 344 -20.07 -1.38 6.68
N SER A 345 -20.82 -1.78 7.72
CA SER A 345 -20.24 -2.32 8.96
C SER A 345 -19.54 -3.67 8.79
N GLU A 346 -19.91 -4.40 7.73
CA GLU A 346 -19.42 -5.74 7.42
C GLU A 346 -18.23 -5.70 6.44
N PRO A 347 -17.32 -6.70 6.50
CA PRO A 347 -16.27 -6.87 5.51
C PRO A 347 -16.84 -6.98 4.09
N PHE A 348 -16.35 -6.15 3.18
CA PHE A 348 -16.52 -6.45 1.75
C PHE A 348 -15.68 -7.66 1.38
N ASP A 349 -14.43 -7.71 1.84
CA ASP A 349 -13.49 -8.79 1.56
C ASP A 349 -12.50 -9.02 2.72
N ILE A 350 -11.95 -10.23 2.82
CA ILE A 350 -11.01 -10.62 3.89
C ILE A 350 -9.84 -11.37 3.27
N PHE A 351 -8.62 -10.90 3.52
CA PHE A 351 -7.37 -11.52 3.08
C PHE A 351 -6.65 -12.16 4.26
N ALA A 352 -6.57 -13.49 4.27
CA ALA A 352 -5.79 -14.22 5.26
C ALA A 352 -4.31 -14.26 4.84
N LEU A 353 -3.45 -13.59 5.61
CA LEU A 353 -2.01 -13.56 5.32
C LEU A 353 -1.33 -14.92 5.55
N SER A 354 -1.93 -15.75 6.42
CA SER A 354 -1.50 -17.14 6.67
C SER A 354 -1.55 -18.02 5.41
N ASP A 355 -2.51 -17.78 4.51
CA ASP A 355 -2.65 -18.50 3.24
C ASP A 355 -1.77 -17.90 2.12
N HIS A 356 -1.37 -16.64 2.27
CA HIS A 356 -0.74 -15.81 1.25
C HIS A 356 0.41 -14.96 1.84
N PRO A 357 1.57 -15.56 2.19
CA PRO A 357 2.67 -14.87 2.87
C PRO A 357 3.44 -13.88 1.99
N ASN A 358 3.15 -13.83 0.69
CA ASN A 358 3.94 -13.12 -0.30
C ASN A 358 3.42 -11.69 -0.56
N GLN A 359 4.24 -10.70 -0.23
CA GLN A 359 3.97 -9.26 -0.44
C GLN A 359 3.32 -8.90 -1.79
N PRO A 360 3.72 -9.44 -2.98
CA PRO A 360 3.06 -9.10 -4.24
C PRO A 360 1.58 -9.49 -4.31
N MET A 361 1.17 -10.57 -3.63
CA MET A 361 -0.23 -10.98 -3.57
C MET A 361 -1.04 -10.03 -2.70
N THR A 362 -0.48 -9.62 -1.55
CA THR A 362 -1.05 -8.59 -0.67
C THR A 362 -1.22 -7.27 -1.42
N SER A 363 -0.17 -6.79 -2.10
CA SER A 363 -0.21 -5.56 -2.90
C SER A 363 -1.27 -5.61 -3.99
N LYS A 364 -1.38 -6.73 -4.71
CA LYS A 364 -2.40 -6.93 -5.74
C LYS A 364 -3.81 -6.92 -5.13
N TRP A 365 -4.05 -7.67 -4.05
CA TRP A 365 -5.37 -7.74 -3.42
C TRP A 365 -5.83 -6.38 -2.87
N LEU A 366 -4.91 -5.59 -2.31
CA LEU A 366 -5.17 -4.21 -1.92
C LEU A 366 -5.61 -3.38 -3.14
N VAL A 367 -4.82 -3.37 -4.22
CA VAL A 367 -5.13 -2.61 -5.44
C VAL A 367 -6.45 -3.05 -6.10
N ASP A 368 -6.73 -4.36 -6.15
CA ASP A 368 -7.99 -4.90 -6.69
C ASP A 368 -9.21 -4.44 -5.87
N ASN A 369 -9.04 -4.19 -4.56
CA ASN A 369 -10.08 -3.70 -3.66
C ASN A 369 -10.12 -2.16 -3.50
N LYS A 370 -9.29 -1.39 -4.21
CA LYS A 370 -9.14 0.07 -4.06
C LYS A 370 -10.40 0.90 -4.29
N LEU A 371 -11.30 0.44 -5.17
CA LEU A 371 -12.50 1.19 -5.56
C LEU A 371 -13.73 0.80 -4.71
N PRO A 372 -14.65 1.74 -4.43
CA PRO A 372 -16.00 1.46 -3.93
C PRO A 372 -16.71 0.36 -4.73
N THR A 373 -17.70 -0.30 -4.13
CA THR A 373 -18.50 -1.30 -4.84
C THR A 373 -19.44 -0.64 -5.84
N VAL A 374 -20.00 0.52 -5.46
CA VAL A 374 -20.85 1.37 -6.31
C VAL A 374 -20.49 2.84 -6.07
N GLN A 375 -20.34 3.61 -7.14
CA GLN A 375 -20.12 5.06 -7.06
C GLN A 375 -20.75 5.80 -8.25
N GLU A 376 -20.94 7.12 -8.11
CA GLU A 376 -21.12 8.00 -9.26
C GLU A 376 -19.82 8.04 -10.08
N LEU A 377 -19.95 8.08 -11.41
CA LEU A 377 -18.84 8.35 -12.32
C LEU A 377 -18.91 9.81 -12.78
N ASP A 378 -17.99 10.62 -12.28
CA ASP A 378 -17.90 12.07 -12.49
C ASP A 378 -16.59 12.46 -13.21
N SER A 379 -16.37 13.74 -13.48
CA SER A 379 -15.15 14.22 -14.16
C SER A 379 -13.87 13.97 -13.39
N ASP A 380 -13.95 13.83 -12.07
CA ASP A 380 -12.81 13.81 -11.15
C ASP A 380 -12.36 12.38 -10.84
N ASN A 381 -13.27 11.41 -10.97
CA ASN A 381 -13.03 9.99 -10.77
C ASN A 381 -13.03 9.16 -12.07
N PHE A 382 -13.53 9.69 -13.20
CA PHE A 382 -13.59 8.97 -14.48
C PHE A 382 -12.27 8.28 -14.85
N GLN A 383 -11.16 9.02 -14.83
CA GLN A 383 -9.87 8.47 -15.24
C GLN A 383 -9.32 7.43 -14.25
N SER A 384 -9.57 7.57 -12.94
CA SER A 384 -9.09 6.59 -11.96
C SER A 384 -9.87 5.27 -12.00
N VAL A 385 -11.13 5.30 -12.42
CA VAL A 385 -11.93 4.11 -12.71
C VAL A 385 -11.52 3.48 -14.04
N MET A 386 -11.49 4.25 -15.15
CA MET A 386 -11.22 3.71 -16.49
C MET A 386 -9.77 3.23 -16.69
N ARG A 387 -8.80 3.81 -15.96
CA ARG A 387 -7.38 3.44 -16.00
C ARG A 387 -6.95 2.64 -14.76
N ALA A 388 -7.89 2.02 -14.04
CA ALA A 388 -7.58 1.23 -12.86
C ALA A 388 -6.56 0.10 -13.20
N PRO A 389 -5.46 -0.08 -12.44
CA PRO A 389 -4.41 -1.05 -12.77
C PRO A 389 -4.87 -2.51 -12.87
N SER A 390 -5.98 -2.85 -12.23
CA SER A 390 -6.60 -4.18 -12.27
C SER A 390 -7.35 -4.49 -13.59
N SER A 391 -7.43 -3.52 -14.52
CA SER A 391 -8.16 -3.63 -15.79
C SER A 391 -9.59 -4.20 -15.63
N PRO A 392 -10.43 -3.59 -14.77
CA PRO A 392 -11.77 -4.06 -14.54
C PRO A 392 -12.66 -3.87 -15.78
N LEU A 393 -13.69 -4.69 -15.90
CA LEU A 393 -14.87 -4.30 -16.67
C LEU A 393 -15.59 -3.22 -15.88
N VAL A 394 -15.91 -2.10 -16.52
CA VAL A 394 -16.70 -1.04 -15.89
C VAL A 394 -18.13 -1.21 -16.35
N ALA A 395 -19.09 -1.21 -15.43
CA ALA A 395 -20.51 -1.38 -15.71
C ALA A 395 -21.27 -0.07 -15.46
N PRO A 396 -21.11 0.98 -16.30
CA PRO A 396 -21.86 2.21 -16.18
C PRO A 396 -23.37 1.98 -16.40
N SER A 397 -24.14 2.33 -15.38
CA SER A 397 -25.59 2.49 -15.44
C SER A 397 -25.94 3.94 -15.75
N ILE A 398 -26.38 4.20 -16.96
CA ILE A 398 -26.86 5.50 -17.40
C ILE A 398 -28.28 5.69 -16.88
N ILE A 399 -28.48 6.70 -16.04
CA ILE A 399 -29.76 6.96 -15.35
C ILE A 399 -30.11 8.45 -15.36
N ASP A 400 -31.39 8.74 -15.13
CA ASP A 400 -31.78 10.05 -14.63
C ASP A 400 -31.42 10.17 -13.13
N PRO A 401 -30.94 11.33 -12.64
CA PRO A 401 -30.67 11.54 -11.21
C PRO A 401 -31.82 11.21 -10.27
N ALA A 402 -33.08 11.29 -10.72
CA ALA A 402 -34.24 10.89 -9.93
C ALA A 402 -34.24 9.40 -9.54
N ASP A 403 -33.65 8.53 -10.37
CA ASP A 403 -33.56 7.08 -10.13
C ASP A 403 -32.33 6.66 -9.30
N ARG A 404 -31.49 7.60 -8.87
CA ARG A 404 -30.19 7.34 -8.21
C ARG A 404 -30.27 6.27 -7.10
N ILE A 405 -31.18 6.44 -6.13
CA ILE A 405 -31.26 5.55 -4.96
C ILE A 405 -31.56 4.11 -5.38
N LYS A 406 -32.49 3.95 -6.33
CA LYS A 406 -32.86 2.65 -6.90
C LYS A 406 -31.70 2.04 -7.69
N ALA A 407 -30.94 2.86 -8.43
CA ALA A 407 -29.77 2.41 -9.16
C ALA A 407 -28.65 1.94 -8.24
N GLU A 408 -28.34 2.70 -7.19
CA GLU A 408 -27.33 2.32 -6.18
C GLU A 408 -27.70 1.00 -5.48
N GLU A 409 -28.98 0.80 -5.13
CA GLU A 409 -29.48 -0.46 -4.56
C GLU A 409 -29.34 -1.65 -5.52
N VAL A 410 -29.78 -1.50 -6.78
CA VAL A 410 -29.69 -2.56 -7.81
C VAL A 410 -28.24 -2.91 -8.12
N LEU A 411 -27.37 -1.90 -8.24
CA LEU A 411 -25.95 -2.11 -8.51
C LEU A 411 -25.23 -2.77 -7.33
N LEU A 412 -25.55 -2.39 -6.09
CA LEU A 412 -24.96 -3.01 -4.90
C LEU A 412 -25.39 -4.48 -4.77
N ALA A 413 -26.65 -4.79 -5.08
CA ALA A 413 -27.15 -6.16 -5.14
C ALA A 413 -26.47 -6.97 -6.26
N ALA A 414 -26.34 -6.40 -7.46
CA ALA A 414 -25.65 -7.03 -8.58
C ALA A 414 -24.16 -7.28 -8.30
N ALA A 415 -23.46 -6.32 -7.68
CA ALA A 415 -22.05 -6.45 -7.33
C ALA A 415 -21.81 -7.56 -6.28
N LYS A 416 -22.66 -7.62 -5.24
CA LYS A 416 -22.62 -8.70 -4.24
C LYS A 416 -22.93 -10.06 -4.87
N ALA A 417 -23.93 -10.13 -5.76
CA ALA A 417 -24.30 -11.36 -6.47
C ALA A 417 -23.20 -11.84 -7.43
N TRP A 418 -22.55 -10.93 -8.16
CA TRP A 418 -21.40 -11.23 -9.01
C TRP A 418 -20.25 -11.74 -8.17
N LYS A 419 -19.84 -11.01 -7.11
CA LYS A 419 -18.75 -11.45 -6.23
C LYS A 419 -18.96 -12.85 -5.66
N ALA A 420 -20.19 -13.21 -5.29
CA ALA A 420 -20.51 -14.53 -4.73
C ALA A 420 -20.53 -15.68 -5.77
N LYS A 421 -20.67 -15.38 -7.06
CA LYS A 421 -20.85 -16.37 -8.13
C LYS A 421 -19.77 -16.36 -9.22
N ALA A 422 -18.94 -15.31 -9.28
CA ALA A 422 -17.95 -15.12 -10.31
C ALA A 422 -16.93 -16.28 -10.32
N PRO A 423 -16.59 -16.81 -11.50
CA PRO A 423 -15.44 -17.70 -11.68
C PRO A 423 -14.15 -17.06 -11.14
N LYS A 424 -13.23 -17.87 -10.61
CA LYS A 424 -11.99 -17.37 -9.98
C LYS A 424 -11.05 -16.63 -10.93
N ASP A 425 -11.19 -16.87 -12.22
CA ASP A 425 -10.49 -16.28 -13.36
C ASP A 425 -11.29 -15.16 -14.04
N ALA A 426 -12.50 -14.85 -13.55
CA ALA A 426 -13.29 -13.76 -14.09
C ALA A 426 -12.64 -12.40 -13.80
N ARG A 427 -12.76 -11.45 -14.73
CA ARG A 427 -12.23 -10.09 -14.54
C ARG A 427 -12.97 -9.39 -13.39
N PRO A 428 -12.27 -8.54 -12.61
CA PRO A 428 -12.93 -7.62 -11.68
C PRO A 428 -13.96 -6.76 -12.40
N VAL A 429 -15.04 -6.41 -11.72
CA VAL A 429 -16.11 -5.56 -12.25
C VAL A 429 -16.30 -4.38 -11.30
N VAL A 430 -16.31 -3.16 -11.84
CA VAL A 430 -16.61 -1.94 -11.09
C VAL A 430 -17.98 -1.43 -11.56
N PHE A 431 -18.93 -1.34 -10.63
CA PHE A 431 -20.27 -0.87 -10.91
C PHE A 431 -20.32 0.63 -10.65
N VAL A 432 -20.77 1.41 -11.64
CA VAL A 432 -20.89 2.86 -11.50
C VAL A 432 -22.21 3.32 -12.07
N TRP A 433 -22.69 4.49 -11.65
CA TRP A 433 -23.82 5.15 -12.30
C TRP A 433 -23.40 6.50 -12.91
N MET A 434 -24.08 6.89 -13.98
CA MET A 434 -23.79 8.10 -14.75
C MET A 434 -25.07 8.92 -14.91
N ASN A 435 -25.00 10.21 -14.55
CA ASN A 435 -26.05 11.18 -14.86
C ASN A 435 -26.14 11.38 -16.39
N VAL A 436 -27.27 10.98 -16.99
CA VAL A 436 -27.51 11.06 -18.43
C VAL A 436 -27.40 12.48 -18.98
N HIS A 437 -27.75 13.50 -18.20
CA HIS A 437 -27.74 14.91 -18.64
C HIS A 437 -26.32 15.48 -18.63
N THR A 438 -25.55 15.23 -17.57
CA THR A 438 -24.14 15.65 -17.45
C THR A 438 -23.27 15.03 -18.55
N TRP A 439 -23.53 13.77 -18.88
CA TRP A 439 -22.72 13.00 -19.83
C TRP A 439 -23.34 12.86 -21.23
N ALA A 440 -24.48 13.50 -21.52
CA ALA A 440 -25.29 13.29 -22.74
C ALA A 440 -24.46 13.27 -24.03
N ASP A 441 -23.58 14.24 -24.16
CA ASP A 441 -22.75 14.47 -25.34
C ASP A 441 -21.67 13.39 -25.53
N TRP A 442 -21.12 12.88 -24.41
CA TRP A 442 -20.16 11.77 -24.38
C TRP A 442 -20.85 10.42 -24.63
N LEU A 443 -21.97 10.17 -23.97
CA LEU A 443 -22.79 8.95 -24.13
C LEU A 443 -23.27 8.76 -25.56
N LYS A 444 -23.73 9.84 -26.21
CA LYS A 444 -24.14 9.82 -27.61
C LYS A 444 -22.99 9.50 -28.56
N ARG A 445 -21.77 9.97 -28.28
CA ARG A 445 -20.58 9.70 -29.10
C ARG A 445 -20.02 8.29 -28.89
N MET A 446 -19.95 7.83 -27.64
CA MET A 446 -19.29 6.56 -27.26
C MET A 446 -20.18 5.33 -27.44
N TYR A 447 -21.47 5.45 -27.07
CA TYR A 447 -22.41 4.32 -27.00
C TYR A 447 -23.68 4.54 -27.84
N GLY A 448 -23.87 5.73 -28.44
CA GLY A 448 -25.11 6.08 -29.14
C GLY A 448 -26.31 6.31 -28.22
N ILE A 449 -26.09 6.37 -26.90
CA ILE A 449 -27.15 6.45 -25.89
C ILE A 449 -27.62 7.90 -25.68
N THR A 450 -28.92 8.09 -25.55
CA THR A 450 -29.57 9.38 -25.28
C THR A 450 -30.49 9.30 -24.05
N ALA A 451 -31.03 10.44 -23.61
CA ALA A 451 -32.02 10.50 -22.52
C ALA A 451 -33.36 9.80 -22.83
N ALA A 452 -33.60 9.35 -24.07
CA ALA A 452 -34.76 8.52 -24.41
C ALA A 452 -34.51 7.02 -24.16
N ASP A 453 -33.25 6.61 -23.98
CA ASP A 453 -32.83 5.21 -23.87
C ASP A 453 -32.66 4.72 -22.42
N VAL A 454 -32.81 5.60 -21.42
CA VAL A 454 -32.53 5.32 -20.01
C VAL A 454 -33.76 4.81 -19.24
N PRO A 455 -33.59 4.01 -18.17
CA PRO A 455 -32.32 3.53 -17.59
C PRO A 455 -31.68 2.41 -18.42
N ARG A 456 -30.37 2.52 -18.66
CA ARG A 456 -29.61 1.56 -19.48
C ARG A 456 -28.26 1.25 -18.88
N VAL A 457 -27.84 0.01 -18.95
CA VAL A 457 -26.52 -0.42 -18.51
C VAL A 457 -25.67 -0.74 -19.72
N VAL A 458 -24.41 -0.33 -19.67
CA VAL A 458 -23.37 -0.78 -20.60
C VAL A 458 -22.30 -1.47 -19.75
N LEU A 459 -21.67 -2.50 -20.30
CA LEU A 459 -20.47 -3.10 -19.73
C LEU A 459 -19.31 -2.82 -20.69
N ALA A 460 -18.28 -2.14 -20.24
CA ALA A 460 -17.21 -1.64 -21.07
C ALA A 460 -15.83 -2.14 -20.60
N ASP A 461 -15.02 -2.55 -21.57
CA ASP A 461 -13.59 -2.74 -21.41
C ASP A 461 -12.89 -1.55 -22.06
N HIS A 462 -12.52 -0.59 -21.22
CA HIS A 462 -11.92 0.66 -21.68
C HIS A 462 -10.49 0.50 -22.17
N GLN A 463 -9.79 -0.59 -21.83
CA GLN A 463 -8.45 -0.88 -22.37
C GLN A 463 -8.52 -1.50 -23.76
N ALA A 464 -9.47 -2.42 -24.00
CA ALA A 464 -9.71 -2.99 -25.32
C ALA A 464 -10.61 -2.12 -26.23
N LEU A 465 -11.16 -1.01 -25.71
CA LEU A 465 -12.06 -0.08 -26.40
C LEU A 465 -13.30 -0.78 -26.98
N ILE A 466 -13.86 -1.70 -26.19
CA ILE A 466 -15.07 -2.46 -26.51
C ILE A 466 -16.13 -2.33 -25.42
N TYR A 467 -17.38 -2.55 -25.80
CA TYR A 467 -18.51 -2.55 -24.87
C TYR A 467 -19.62 -3.53 -25.27
N TYR A 468 -20.51 -3.80 -24.31
CA TYR A 468 -21.65 -4.69 -24.39
C TYR A 468 -22.86 -3.95 -23.80
N ASP A 469 -23.84 -3.64 -24.64
CA ASP A 469 -25.10 -2.95 -24.27
C ASP A 469 -26.35 -3.79 -24.56
N THR A 470 -26.15 -5.05 -24.97
CA THR A 470 -27.21 -6.04 -25.23
C THR A 470 -26.90 -7.39 -24.60
N ASP A 471 -27.93 -8.14 -24.24
CA ASP A 471 -27.83 -9.51 -23.75
C ASP A 471 -27.67 -10.55 -24.89
N LYS A 472 -27.72 -11.85 -24.55
CA LYS A 472 -27.62 -12.97 -25.50
C LYS A 472 -28.78 -13.04 -26.51
N SER A 473 -29.91 -12.36 -26.25
CA SER A 473 -31.05 -12.27 -27.16
C SER A 473 -30.99 -11.04 -28.08
N GLY A 474 -30.05 -10.11 -27.83
CA GLY A 474 -29.98 -8.81 -28.48
C GLY A 474 -30.87 -7.74 -27.84
N ALA A 475 -31.53 -8.03 -26.71
CA ALA A 475 -32.29 -7.04 -25.94
C ALA A 475 -31.32 -6.09 -25.23
N SER A 476 -31.69 -4.80 -25.12
CA SER A 476 -30.86 -3.81 -24.43
C SER A 476 -30.80 -4.08 -22.92
N VAL A 477 -29.63 -3.89 -22.31
CA VAL A 477 -29.43 -4.22 -20.88
C VAL A 477 -30.09 -3.16 -20.00
N GLY A 478 -31.17 -3.53 -19.32
CA GLY A 478 -31.84 -2.69 -18.33
C GLY A 478 -31.16 -2.68 -16.97
N LEU A 479 -31.55 -1.73 -16.12
CA LEU A 479 -31.10 -1.58 -14.73
C LEU A 479 -31.76 -2.62 -13.82
N GLU A 480 -31.38 -3.88 -14.01
CA GLU A 480 -31.93 -5.04 -13.30
C GLU A 480 -30.81 -6.05 -13.03
N GLY A 481 -30.73 -6.58 -11.80
CA GLY A 481 -29.65 -7.48 -11.40
C GLY A 481 -29.53 -8.74 -12.27
N ALA A 482 -30.66 -9.32 -12.71
CA ALA A 482 -30.66 -10.49 -13.58
C ALA A 482 -30.10 -10.18 -14.98
N SER A 483 -30.47 -9.03 -15.55
CA SER A 483 -30.03 -8.55 -16.86
C SER A 483 -28.53 -8.26 -16.87
N ILE A 484 -28.02 -7.60 -15.81
CA ILE A 484 -26.58 -7.34 -15.64
C ILE A 484 -25.79 -8.65 -15.48
N MET A 485 -26.26 -9.59 -14.64
CA MET A 485 -25.61 -10.88 -14.41
C MET A 485 -25.55 -11.75 -15.68
N SER A 486 -26.64 -11.81 -16.45
CA SER A 486 -26.71 -12.55 -17.72
C SER A 486 -25.64 -12.08 -18.72
N VAL A 487 -25.36 -10.77 -18.74
CA VAL A 487 -24.35 -10.18 -19.62
C VAL A 487 -22.94 -10.46 -19.09
N LEU A 488 -22.69 -10.35 -17.79
CA LEU A 488 -21.40 -10.70 -17.18
C LEU A 488 -21.01 -12.17 -17.44
N GLU A 489 -21.95 -13.10 -17.22
CA GLU A 489 -21.80 -14.51 -17.55
C GLU A 489 -21.60 -14.73 -19.06
N GLY A 490 -22.28 -13.94 -19.90
CA GLY A 490 -22.14 -13.95 -21.36
C GLY A 490 -20.79 -13.45 -21.86
N ILE A 491 -20.21 -12.43 -21.23
CA ILE A 491 -18.87 -11.91 -21.52
C ILE A 491 -17.83 -12.95 -21.13
N HIS A 492 -17.89 -13.49 -19.90
CA HIS A 492 -16.94 -14.50 -19.43
C HIS A 492 -16.96 -15.77 -20.29
N SER A 493 -18.14 -16.22 -20.74
CA SER A 493 -18.28 -17.39 -21.63
C SER A 493 -17.99 -17.10 -23.11
N GLY A 494 -17.70 -15.85 -23.50
CA GLY A 494 -17.51 -15.45 -24.90
C GLY A 494 -18.78 -15.55 -25.76
N ALA A 495 -19.95 -15.63 -25.14
CA ALA A 495 -21.25 -15.88 -25.79
C ALA A 495 -21.96 -14.60 -26.29
N ILE A 496 -21.44 -13.41 -25.97
CA ILE A 496 -21.97 -12.13 -26.43
C ILE A 496 -20.93 -11.43 -27.30
N ALA A 497 -21.34 -10.97 -28.49
CA ALA A 497 -20.49 -10.18 -29.37
C ALA A 497 -20.30 -8.76 -28.81
N SER A 498 -19.06 -8.27 -28.80
CA SER A 498 -18.76 -6.90 -28.39
C SER A 498 -18.97 -5.90 -29.52
N LYS A 499 -19.28 -4.65 -29.14
CA LYS A 499 -19.21 -3.47 -30.00
C LYS A 499 -17.92 -2.71 -29.72
N HIS A 500 -17.41 -1.96 -30.69
CA HIS A 500 -16.27 -1.06 -30.47
C HIS A 500 -16.76 0.34 -30.12
N SER A 501 -16.11 0.97 -29.14
CA SER A 501 -16.36 2.39 -28.77
C SER A 501 -15.80 3.39 -29.78
N GLU A 502 -15.01 2.91 -30.74
CA GLU A 502 -14.38 3.74 -31.78
C GLU A 502 -15.02 3.59 -33.16
N ASN A 503 -15.04 4.69 -33.89
CA ASN A 503 -15.44 4.69 -35.29
C ASN A 503 -14.43 3.91 -36.14
N ILE A 504 -14.91 3.39 -37.28
CA ILE A 504 -14.10 2.55 -38.18
C ILE A 504 -12.82 3.28 -38.61
N PHE A 505 -12.90 4.61 -38.83
CA PHE A 505 -11.76 5.45 -39.19
C PHE A 505 -10.67 5.52 -38.11
N GLU A 506 -11.06 5.69 -36.84
CA GLU A 506 -10.13 5.75 -35.70
C GLU A 506 -9.41 4.41 -35.51
N ARG A 507 -10.15 3.30 -35.64
CA ARG A 507 -9.59 1.94 -35.63
C ARG A 507 -8.59 1.70 -36.76
N THR A 508 -8.89 2.16 -37.97
CA THR A 508 -7.95 2.08 -39.10
C THR A 508 -6.70 2.92 -38.84
N MET A 509 -6.84 4.12 -38.27
CA MET A 509 -5.72 5.02 -37.98
C MET A 509 -4.79 4.47 -36.89
N ARG A 510 -5.31 3.92 -35.77
CA ARG A 510 -4.45 3.27 -34.75
C ARG A 510 -3.77 2.02 -35.30
N SER A 511 -4.46 1.23 -36.12
CA SER A 511 -3.83 0.05 -36.77
C SER A 511 -2.66 0.47 -37.66
N LEU A 512 -2.79 1.56 -38.43
CA LEU A 512 -1.68 2.12 -39.20
C LEU A 512 -0.54 2.62 -38.30
N ASP A 513 -0.86 3.39 -37.26
CA ASP A 513 0.14 3.95 -36.32
C ASP A 513 0.94 2.87 -35.57
N HIS A 514 0.26 1.85 -35.04
CA HIS A 514 0.93 0.74 -34.35
C HIS A 514 1.82 -0.06 -35.31
N ASN A 515 1.36 -0.31 -36.54
CA ASN A 515 2.17 -0.97 -37.57
C ASN A 515 3.37 -0.11 -37.99
N LEU A 516 3.23 1.22 -38.11
CA LEU A 516 4.33 2.14 -38.41
C LEU A 516 5.35 2.21 -37.28
N THR A 517 4.91 2.21 -36.02
CA THR A 517 5.80 2.22 -34.85
C THR A 517 6.56 0.89 -34.72
N ASN A 518 5.89 -0.24 -34.94
CA ASN A 518 6.52 -1.56 -35.00
C ASN A 518 7.49 -1.69 -36.17
N LEU A 519 7.17 -1.11 -37.34
CA LEU A 519 8.06 -1.01 -38.48
C LEU A 519 9.30 -0.18 -38.14
N GLY A 520 9.14 0.99 -37.51
CA GLY A 520 10.24 1.85 -37.05
C GLY A 520 11.19 1.12 -36.09
N ASN A 521 10.65 0.47 -35.06
CA ASN A 521 11.42 -0.34 -34.12
C ASN A 521 12.15 -1.50 -34.83
N SER A 522 11.50 -2.15 -35.81
CA SER A 522 12.10 -3.23 -36.60
C SER A 522 13.21 -2.73 -37.53
N ILE A 523 13.07 -1.55 -38.14
CA ILE A 523 14.10 -0.91 -38.96
C ILE A 523 15.35 -0.61 -38.12
N VAL A 524 15.18 -0.15 -36.88
CA VAL A 524 16.29 0.12 -35.96
C VAL A 524 16.98 -1.17 -35.50
N ALA A 525 16.21 -2.21 -35.17
CA ALA A 525 16.76 -3.48 -34.70
C ALA A 525 17.40 -4.34 -35.82
N HIS A 526 16.73 -4.43 -36.98
CA HIS A 526 17.01 -5.43 -38.02
C HIS A 526 16.84 -4.85 -39.45
N PRO A 527 17.58 -3.79 -39.83
CA PRO A 527 17.33 -3.00 -41.04
C PRO A 527 17.26 -3.81 -42.33
N PHE A 528 18.16 -4.79 -42.52
CA PHE A 528 18.19 -5.63 -43.73
C PHE A 528 17.02 -6.62 -43.81
N ILE A 529 16.59 -7.17 -42.67
CA ILE A 529 15.47 -8.13 -42.61
C ILE A 529 14.16 -7.37 -42.88
N THR A 530 13.97 -6.22 -42.26
CA THR A 530 12.77 -5.39 -42.47
C THR A 530 12.69 -4.84 -43.90
N LEU A 531 13.82 -4.46 -44.51
CA LEU A 531 13.84 -4.08 -45.92
C LEU A 531 13.40 -5.25 -46.83
N PHE A 532 13.92 -6.46 -46.58
CA PHE A 532 13.58 -7.65 -47.37
C PHE A 532 12.10 -8.04 -47.24
N THR A 533 11.52 -8.00 -46.03
CA THR A 533 10.10 -8.31 -45.82
C THR A 533 9.17 -7.27 -46.44
N VAL A 534 9.52 -5.98 -46.39
CA VAL A 534 8.76 -4.91 -47.07
C VAL A 534 8.82 -5.04 -48.60
N VAL A 535 9.99 -5.37 -49.17
CA VAL A 535 10.10 -5.61 -50.62
C VAL A 535 9.29 -6.84 -51.05
N LEU A 536 9.29 -7.91 -50.26
CA LEU A 536 8.47 -9.10 -50.53
C LEU A 536 6.97 -8.82 -50.42
N SER A 537 6.52 -8.06 -49.42
CA SER A 537 5.10 -7.71 -49.29
C SER A 537 4.64 -6.80 -50.43
N MET A 538 5.45 -5.80 -50.82
CA MET A 538 5.24 -4.96 -52.00
C MET A 538 5.11 -5.79 -53.29
N MET A 539 6.01 -6.76 -53.51
CA MET A 539 5.91 -7.68 -54.66
C MET A 539 4.67 -8.57 -54.60
N GLY A 540 4.26 -9.01 -53.41
CA GLY A 540 3.03 -9.78 -53.20
C GLY A 540 1.78 -8.99 -53.54
N ILE A 541 1.67 -7.77 -53.00
CA ILE A 541 0.57 -6.83 -53.27
C ILE A 541 0.52 -6.47 -54.74
N TYR A 542 1.66 -6.17 -55.38
CA TYR A 542 1.72 -5.92 -56.83
C TYR A 542 1.23 -7.11 -57.66
N ARG A 543 1.59 -8.35 -57.29
CA ARG A 543 1.09 -9.56 -57.97
C ARG A 543 -0.41 -9.78 -57.78
N ILE A 544 -0.97 -9.43 -56.62
CA ILE A 544 -2.41 -9.52 -56.34
C ILE A 544 -3.16 -8.45 -57.14
N LEU A 545 -2.74 -7.18 -57.05
CA LEU A 545 -3.33 -6.07 -57.82
C LEU A 545 -3.27 -6.36 -59.32
N LYS A 546 -2.12 -6.82 -59.83
CA LYS A 546 -1.99 -7.21 -61.23
C LYS A 546 -2.97 -8.34 -61.60
N ARG A 547 -3.12 -9.37 -60.77
CA ARG A 547 -4.12 -10.44 -61.01
C ARG A 547 -5.56 -9.93 -61.00
N CYS A 548 -5.91 -8.95 -60.16
CA CYS A 548 -7.22 -8.33 -60.17
C CYS A 548 -7.46 -7.54 -61.47
N ILE A 549 -6.50 -6.71 -61.88
CA ILE A 549 -6.55 -5.93 -63.13
C ILE A 549 -6.61 -6.84 -64.36
N ASP A 550 -5.76 -7.88 -64.40
CA ASP A 550 -5.73 -8.87 -65.48
C ASP A 550 -7.08 -9.65 -65.55
N ALA A 551 -7.76 -9.87 -64.41
CA ALA A 551 -9.07 -10.51 -64.35
C ALA A 551 -10.22 -9.59 -64.79
N GLU A 552 -10.20 -8.30 -64.43
CA GLU A 552 -11.16 -7.30 -64.96
C GLU A 552 -10.99 -7.11 -66.47
N ALA A 553 -9.74 -7.04 -66.96
CA ALA A 553 -9.45 -6.94 -68.38
C ALA A 553 -9.94 -8.16 -69.18
N ALA A 554 -9.87 -9.36 -68.60
CA ALA A 554 -10.41 -10.58 -69.21
C ALA A 554 -11.96 -10.60 -69.31
N GLN A 555 -12.66 -9.74 -68.56
CA GLN A 555 -14.12 -9.67 -68.53
C GLN A 555 -14.70 -8.73 -69.62
N TYR A 556 -13.87 -7.92 -70.26
CA TYR A 556 -14.22 -7.04 -71.38
C TYR A 556 -13.29 -7.27 -72.58
N PRO A 557 -13.51 -8.34 -73.38
CA PRO A 557 -12.80 -8.49 -74.64
C PRO A 557 -13.07 -7.31 -75.56
N GLU A 558 -12.00 -6.75 -76.11
CA GLU A 558 -12.00 -5.62 -77.04
C GLU A 558 -12.98 -5.88 -78.20
N LYS A 559 -13.99 -5.02 -78.37
CA LYS A 559 -14.93 -5.15 -79.49
C LYS A 559 -14.18 -4.92 -80.80
N ASP A 560 -14.08 -5.96 -81.62
CA ASP A 560 -13.58 -5.87 -82.99
C ASP A 560 -14.31 -4.74 -83.75
N PRO A 561 -13.61 -3.66 -84.16
CA PRO A 561 -14.24 -2.52 -84.82
C PRO A 561 -14.74 -2.81 -86.24
N ASN A 562 -14.49 -4.01 -86.79
CA ASN A 562 -14.96 -4.42 -88.12
C ASN A 562 -16.20 -5.32 -88.12
N ARG A 563 -16.78 -5.65 -86.95
CA ARG A 563 -17.96 -6.52 -86.88
C ARG A 563 -19.27 -5.72 -86.94
N LEU A 564 -19.78 -5.52 -88.15
CA LEU A 564 -21.17 -5.12 -88.41
C LEU A 564 -22.11 -6.32 -88.19
N ASP A 565 -23.02 -6.19 -87.22
CA ASP A 565 -24.34 -6.83 -87.13
C ASP A 565 -25.19 -6.03 -86.11
#